data_AF-A0A1G2NF35-F1
#
_entry.id   AF-A0A1G2NF35-F1
#
_cell.length_a   1.000
_cell.length_b   1.000
_cell.length_c   1.000
_cell.angle_alpha   90.00
_cell.angle_beta   90.00
_cell.angle_gamma   90.00
#
_symmetry.space_group_name_H-M   'P 1'
#
loop_
_entity.id
_entity.type
_entity.pdbx_description
1 polymer ?
#
loop_
_entity_poly.entity_id
_entity_poly.type
_entity_poly.pdbx_seq_one_letter_code
_entity_poly.pdbx_strand_id
1 'polypeptide(L)'
;MNSESMLKGRMAETLFEEMMRQCGNIVYRFGYEAIVQNLTQLEEKFDRFSEVGERIRAIPDFIVVDKKGKPEFVEVKFRWKPELHYNSDYYMVEKIGRFWKISKEIYREYENLVHKYLTPTLVPKQK
;
A
#
# COMPACT_ATOMS: atom_id res chain seq x y z
N MET A 1 -0.80 16.15 3.36
CA MET A 1 -1.08 15.02 4.29
C MET A 1 -0.52 15.39 5.65
N ASN A 2 -1.23 15.09 6.73
CA ASN A 2 -0.68 15.25 8.09
C ASN A 2 0.46 14.23 8.29
N SER A 3 1.58 14.66 8.89
CA SER A 3 2.74 13.82 9.24
C SER A 3 2.34 12.56 10.02
N GLU A 4 1.32 12.64 10.86
CA GLU A 4 0.77 11.51 11.61
C GLU A 4 0.21 10.41 10.69
N SER A 5 -0.50 10.80 9.62
CA SER A 5 -1.05 9.83 8.66
C SER A 5 0.03 9.10 7.88
N MET A 6 1.13 9.80 7.54
CA MET A 6 2.30 9.18 6.91
C MET A 6 3.00 8.20 7.85
N LEU A 7 3.16 8.58 9.13
CA LEU A 7 3.76 7.70 10.12
C LEU A 7 2.94 6.42 10.30
N LYS A 8 1.61 6.53 10.40
CA LYS A 8 0.70 5.38 10.49
C LYS A 8 0.80 4.45 9.27
N GLY A 9 0.90 5.01 8.07
CA GLY A 9 1.12 4.23 6.84
C GLY A 9 2.41 3.41 6.91
N ARG A 10 3.53 4.07 7.25
CA ARG A 10 4.85 3.41 7.39
C ARG A 10 4.86 2.34 8.47
N MET A 11 4.19 2.58 9.60
CA MET A 11 4.05 1.59 10.66
C MET A 11 3.27 0.36 10.18
N ALA A 12 2.18 0.56 9.44
CA ALA A 12 1.37 -0.54 8.91
C ALA A 12 2.15 -1.37 7.87
N GLU A 13 2.85 -0.72 6.96
CA GLU A 13 3.73 -1.39 5.99
C GLU A 13 4.84 -2.18 6.68
N THR A 14 5.50 -1.60 7.69
CA THR A 14 6.57 -2.27 8.44
C THR A 14 6.04 -3.50 9.17
N LEU A 15 4.88 -3.37 9.83
CA LEU A 15 4.25 -4.49 10.52
C LEU A 15 3.83 -5.60 9.56
N PHE A 16 3.26 -5.23 8.41
CA PHE A 16 2.94 -6.17 7.35
C PHE A 16 4.17 -6.96 6.88
N GLU A 17 5.27 -6.26 6.59
CA GLU A 17 6.52 -6.87 6.15
C GLU A 17 7.04 -7.90 7.17
N GLU A 18 7.11 -7.52 8.45
CA GLU A 18 7.58 -8.41 9.51
C GLU A 18 6.69 -9.65 9.65
N MET A 19 5.37 -9.48 9.64
CA MET A 19 4.43 -10.60 9.72
C MET A 19 4.60 -11.57 8.55
N MET A 20 4.73 -11.06 7.33
CA MET A 20 4.89 -11.91 6.14
C MET A 20 6.23 -12.65 6.14
N ARG A 21 7.30 -12.01 6.59
CA ARG A 21 8.61 -12.65 6.78
C ARG A 21 8.56 -13.75 7.84
N GLN A 22 7.91 -13.50 8.99
CA GLN A 22 7.74 -14.50 10.05
C GLN A 22 6.94 -15.72 9.60
N CYS A 23 5.97 -15.54 8.70
CA CYS A 23 5.23 -16.64 8.09
C CYS A 23 6.08 -17.47 7.10
N GLY A 24 7.32 -17.07 6.81
CA GLY A 24 8.26 -17.75 5.93
C GLY A 24 8.17 -17.35 4.46
N ASN A 25 7.62 -16.16 4.16
CA ASN A 25 7.59 -15.61 2.80
C ASN A 25 8.82 -14.73 2.55
N ILE A 26 9.19 -14.56 1.28
CA ILE A 26 10.20 -13.57 0.87
C ILE A 26 9.47 -12.27 0.53
N VAL A 27 9.89 -11.16 1.12
CA VAL A 27 9.23 -9.85 0.97
C VAL A 27 10.22 -8.83 0.42
N TYR A 28 9.82 -8.09 -0.60
CA TYR A 28 10.57 -6.96 -1.16
C TYR A 28 9.74 -5.69 -1.06
N ARG A 29 10.30 -4.65 -0.44
CA ARG A 29 9.74 -3.29 -0.51
C ARG A 29 9.89 -2.76 -1.94
N PHE A 30 8.79 -2.37 -2.55
CA PHE A 30 8.72 -1.90 -3.94
C PHE A 30 8.21 -0.46 -4.05
N GLY A 31 7.41 0.02 -3.09
CA GLY A 31 6.66 1.28 -3.11
C GLY A 31 7.41 2.52 -3.64
N TYR A 32 6.66 3.44 -4.24
CA TYR A 32 7.19 4.56 -5.03
C TYR A 32 7.66 5.78 -4.22
N GLU A 33 7.46 5.81 -2.90
CA GLU A 33 7.75 7.00 -2.08
C GLU A 33 9.20 7.49 -2.24
N ALA A 34 10.15 6.56 -2.16
CA ALA A 34 11.57 6.87 -2.30
C ALA A 34 11.90 7.38 -3.71
N ILE A 35 11.26 6.81 -4.74
CA ILE A 35 11.45 7.21 -6.13
C ILE A 35 10.93 8.64 -6.34
N VAL A 36 9.74 8.96 -5.85
CA VAL A 36 9.17 10.31 -6.01
C VAL A 36 9.93 11.35 -5.21
N GLN A 37 10.46 11.03 -4.03
CA GLN A 37 11.34 11.97 -3.31
C GLN A 37 12.57 12.31 -4.15
N ASN A 38 13.22 11.31 -4.76
CA ASN A 38 14.37 11.53 -5.62
C ASN A 38 14.01 12.28 -6.91
N LEU A 39 12.90 11.91 -7.57
CA LEU A 39 12.44 12.57 -8.79
C LEU A 39 12.04 14.03 -8.57
N THR A 40 11.37 14.33 -7.44
CA THR A 40 10.98 15.71 -7.10
C THR A 40 12.22 16.58 -6.77
N GLN A 41 13.31 15.98 -6.30
CA GLN A 41 14.57 16.68 -6.05
C GLN A 41 15.39 16.91 -7.34
N LEU A 42 15.31 15.97 -8.30
CA LEU A 42 16.06 16.02 -9.56
C LEU A 42 15.38 16.89 -10.62
N GLU A 43 14.04 16.93 -10.66
CA GLU A 43 13.28 17.73 -11.61
C GLU A 43 12.32 18.67 -10.90
N GLU A 44 12.48 19.99 -11.09
CA GLU A 44 11.46 20.99 -10.71
C GLU A 44 10.09 20.75 -11.41
N LYS A 45 10.01 19.84 -12.40
CA LYS A 45 8.86 19.64 -13.29
C LYS A 45 8.27 18.23 -13.31
N PHE A 46 8.58 17.35 -12.35
CA PHE A 46 7.91 16.04 -12.32
C PHE A 46 6.40 16.19 -12.07
N ASP A 47 5.60 16.06 -13.13
CA ASP A 47 4.15 16.08 -13.05
C ASP A 47 3.61 14.70 -12.64
N ARG A 48 3.16 14.63 -11.39
CA ARG A 48 2.55 13.42 -10.81
C ARG A 48 1.25 13.02 -11.49
N PHE A 49 0.60 13.93 -12.21
CA PHE A 49 -0.65 13.71 -12.92
C PHE A 49 -0.46 13.36 -14.41
N SER A 50 0.76 13.46 -14.93
CA SER A 50 1.11 12.91 -16.24
C SER A 50 0.87 11.39 -16.26
N GLU A 51 0.68 10.81 -17.44
CA GLU A 51 0.47 9.36 -17.58
C GLU A 51 1.59 8.55 -16.90
N VAL A 52 2.84 8.98 -17.08
CA VAL A 52 4.00 8.35 -16.43
C VAL A 52 3.95 8.54 -14.92
N GLY A 53 3.61 9.74 -14.45
CA GLY A 53 3.41 10.02 -13.03
C GLY A 53 2.30 9.18 -12.41
N GLU A 54 1.21 8.92 -13.13
CA GLU A 54 0.13 8.06 -12.68
C GLU A 54 0.56 6.60 -12.56
N ARG A 55 1.33 6.09 -13.53
CA ARG A 55 1.89 4.73 -13.48
C ARG A 55 2.85 4.56 -12.29
N ILE A 56 3.71 5.56 -12.06
CA ILE A 56 4.65 5.57 -10.92
C ILE A 56 3.88 5.61 -9.60
N ARG A 57 2.84 6.45 -9.47
CA ARG A 57 2.01 6.51 -8.26
C ARG A 57 1.21 5.24 -7.99
N ALA A 58 0.97 4.41 -9.00
CA ALA A 58 0.25 3.15 -8.89
C ALA A 58 1.16 1.97 -8.54
N ILE A 59 2.48 2.16 -8.41
CA ILE A 59 3.43 1.12 -8.02
C ILE A 59 3.02 0.55 -6.65
N PRO A 60 2.84 -0.77 -6.54
CA PRO A 60 2.51 -1.44 -5.28
C PRO A 60 3.58 -1.28 -4.22
N ASP A 61 3.17 -1.34 -2.95
CA ASP A 61 4.09 -1.24 -1.81
C ASP A 61 5.10 -2.41 -1.74
N PHE A 62 4.67 -3.64 -2.08
CA PHE A 62 5.48 -4.85 -1.94
C PHE A 62 5.36 -5.83 -3.10
N ILE A 63 6.41 -6.66 -3.23
CA ILE A 63 6.35 -7.96 -3.89
C ILE A 63 6.54 -9.02 -2.81
N VAL A 64 5.59 -9.94 -2.69
CA VAL A 64 5.65 -11.08 -1.77
C VAL A 64 5.75 -12.36 -2.56
N VAL A 65 6.74 -13.18 -2.25
CA VAL A 65 6.90 -14.52 -2.82
C VAL A 65 6.49 -15.53 -1.76
N ASP A 66 5.43 -16.27 -2.05
CA ASP A 66 4.93 -17.31 -1.15
C ASP A 66 5.88 -18.52 -1.07
N LYS A 67 5.57 -19.47 -0.18
CA LYS A 67 6.36 -20.71 -0.02
C LYS A 67 6.40 -21.59 -1.28
N LYS A 68 5.52 -21.36 -2.25
CA LYS A 68 5.47 -22.06 -3.54
C LYS A 68 6.31 -21.35 -4.61
N GLY A 69 6.93 -20.21 -4.27
CA GLY A 69 7.75 -19.43 -5.18
C GLY A 69 6.94 -18.49 -6.08
N LYS A 70 5.63 -18.31 -5.84
CA LYS A 70 4.78 -17.45 -6.66
C LYS A 70 4.87 -16.00 -6.19
N PRO A 71 5.30 -15.05 -7.04
CA PRO A 71 5.32 -13.63 -6.70
C PRO A 71 3.93 -13.01 -6.85
N GLU A 72 3.54 -12.22 -5.86
CA GLU A 72 2.32 -11.40 -5.87
C GLU A 72 2.64 -9.96 -5.45
N PHE A 73 2.01 -9.01 -6.12
CA PHE A 73 2.06 -7.62 -5.72
C PHE A 73 1.10 -7.38 -4.56
N VAL A 74 1.53 -6.61 -3.56
CA VAL A 74 0.71 -6.28 -2.40
C VAL A 74 0.76 -4.78 -2.14
N GLU A 75 -0.42 -4.21 -1.89
CA GLU A 75 -0.63 -2.83 -1.47
C GLU A 75 -1.13 -2.84 -0.02
N VAL A 76 -0.56 -2.03 0.85
CA VAL A 76 -0.93 -1.95 2.26
C VAL A 76 -1.66 -0.65 2.53
N LYS A 77 -2.90 -0.74 3.03
CA LYS A 77 -3.68 0.43 3.45
C LYS A 77 -4.02 0.35 4.93
N PHE A 78 -3.66 1.39 5.67
CA PHE A 78 -4.15 1.62 7.02
C PHE A 78 -5.34 2.59 6.99
N ARG A 79 -6.51 2.16 7.48
CA ARG A 79 -7.75 2.95 7.53
C ARG A 79 -8.46 2.74 8.86
N TRP A 80 -8.89 3.84 9.47
CA TRP A 80 -9.74 3.80 10.66
C TRP A 80 -11.23 3.59 10.31
N LYS A 81 -11.67 4.05 9.13
CA LYS A 81 -13.04 3.88 8.61
C LYS A 81 -13.02 3.59 7.10
N PRO A 82 -13.07 2.31 6.69
CA PRO A 82 -13.03 1.92 5.29
C PRO A 82 -14.18 2.53 4.47
N GLU A 83 -15.36 2.70 5.08
CA GLU A 83 -16.56 3.16 4.37
C GLU A 83 -16.43 4.60 3.85
N LEU A 84 -15.57 5.41 4.47
CA LEU A 84 -15.35 6.81 4.08
C LEU A 84 -14.45 6.96 2.86
N HIS A 85 -13.79 5.90 2.41
CA HIS A 85 -12.79 5.94 1.33
C HIS A 85 -13.16 5.10 0.11
N TYR A 86 -14.36 4.52 0.10
CA TYR A 86 -14.82 3.56 -0.92
C TYR A 86 -14.66 4.07 -2.37
N ASN A 87 -14.95 5.35 -2.64
CA ASN A 87 -14.82 5.94 -3.97
C ASN A 87 -13.36 6.19 -4.39
N SER A 88 -12.51 6.68 -3.49
CA SER A 88 -11.08 6.88 -3.78
C SER A 88 -10.33 5.56 -3.91
N ASP A 89 -10.72 4.56 -3.12
CA ASP A 89 -10.11 3.24 -3.11
C ASP A 89 -10.54 2.46 -4.36
N TYR A 90 -11.80 2.58 -4.81
CA TYR A 90 -12.24 2.00 -6.09
C TYR A 90 -11.40 2.51 -7.28
N TYR A 91 -11.15 3.82 -7.32
CA TYR A 91 -10.32 4.43 -8.38
C TYR A 91 -8.87 3.93 -8.37
N MET A 92 -8.25 3.83 -7.20
CA MET A 92 -6.88 3.31 -7.08
C MET A 92 -6.79 1.82 -7.35
N VAL A 93 -7.76 1.02 -6.87
CA VAL A 93 -7.85 -0.42 -7.16
C VAL A 93 -8.07 -0.66 -8.65
N GLU A 94 -8.86 0.17 -9.35
CA GLU A 94 -8.95 0.09 -10.80
C GLU A 94 -7.63 0.41 -11.51
N LYS A 95 -6.88 1.42 -11.07
CA LYS A 95 -5.57 1.72 -11.64
C LYS A 95 -4.55 0.63 -11.38
N ILE A 96 -4.48 0.13 -10.16
CA ILE A 96 -3.60 -0.97 -9.79
C ILE A 96 -3.98 -2.24 -10.56
N GLY A 97 -5.27 -2.56 -10.69
CA GLY A 97 -5.74 -3.66 -11.52
C GLY A 97 -5.37 -3.48 -12.99
N ARG A 98 -5.52 -2.26 -13.53
CA ARG A 98 -5.20 -1.94 -14.93
C ARG A 98 -3.70 -2.00 -15.23
N PHE A 99 -2.86 -1.48 -14.34
CA PHE A 99 -1.42 -1.36 -14.57
C PHE A 99 -0.62 -2.57 -14.08
N TRP A 100 -1.05 -3.20 -12.99
CA TRP A 100 -0.27 -4.23 -12.28
C TRP A 100 -0.99 -5.59 -12.17
N LYS A 101 -2.21 -5.71 -12.69
CA LYS A 101 -2.98 -6.96 -12.74
C LYS A 101 -3.20 -7.63 -11.37
N ILE A 102 -3.32 -6.84 -10.31
CA ILE A 102 -3.70 -7.35 -8.97
C ILE A 102 -5.19 -7.69 -8.96
N SER A 103 -5.57 -8.86 -8.42
CA SER A 103 -6.99 -9.22 -8.33
C SER A 103 -7.70 -8.40 -7.26
N LYS A 104 -8.95 -8.01 -7.54
CA LYS A 104 -9.79 -7.26 -6.59
C LYS A 104 -10.11 -8.09 -5.34
N GLU A 105 -10.22 -9.41 -5.46
CA GLU A 105 -10.46 -10.29 -4.30
C GLU A 105 -9.29 -10.27 -3.31
N ILE A 106 -8.05 -10.41 -3.80
CA ILE A 106 -6.85 -10.43 -2.95
C ILE A 106 -6.71 -9.10 -2.21
N TYR A 107 -6.90 -7.97 -2.89
CA TYR A 107 -6.86 -6.65 -2.27
C TYR A 107 -7.87 -6.54 -1.09
N ARG A 108 -9.12 -6.96 -1.32
CA ARG A 108 -10.18 -6.91 -0.30
C ARG A 108 -9.90 -7.83 0.90
N GLU A 109 -9.35 -9.01 0.65
CA GLU A 109 -8.99 -9.95 1.71
C GLU A 109 -7.92 -9.34 2.63
N TYR A 110 -6.87 -8.76 2.07
CA TYR A 110 -5.83 -8.09 2.84
C TYR A 110 -6.35 -6.89 3.62
N GLU A 111 -7.19 -6.06 3.01
CA GLU A 111 -7.80 -4.90 3.69
C GLU A 111 -8.60 -5.33 4.94
N ASN A 112 -9.39 -6.40 4.82
CA ASN A 112 -10.17 -6.96 5.92
C ASN A 112 -9.27 -7.50 7.05
N LEU A 113 -8.17 -8.17 6.70
CA LEU A 113 -7.22 -8.71 7.68
C LEU A 113 -6.50 -7.58 8.42
N VAL A 114 -6.00 -6.57 7.69
CA VAL A 114 -5.36 -5.39 8.29
C VAL A 114 -6.33 -4.68 9.23
N HIS A 115 -7.57 -4.45 8.81
CA HIS A 115 -8.58 -3.83 9.66
C HIS A 115 -8.82 -4.66 10.94
N LYS A 116 -8.99 -5.98 10.79
CA LYS A 116 -9.29 -6.87 11.91
C LYS A 116 -8.17 -6.89 12.96
N TYR A 117 -6.91 -6.93 12.54
CA TYR A 117 -5.78 -7.18 13.43
C TYR A 117 -5.02 -5.91 13.85
N LEU A 118 -5.01 -4.87 13.01
CA LEU A 118 -4.18 -3.68 13.25
C LEU A 118 -4.97 -2.47 13.75
N THR A 119 -6.22 -2.28 13.31
CA THR A 119 -7.05 -1.15 13.73
C THR A 119 -7.28 -1.09 15.25
N PRO A 120 -7.57 -2.22 15.95
CA PRO A 120 -7.75 -2.19 17.41
C PRO A 120 -6.49 -1.78 18.19
N THR A 121 -5.32 -2.00 17.60
CA THR A 121 -4.01 -1.72 18.23
C THR A 121 -3.54 -0.29 17.95
N LEU A 122 -3.85 0.24 16.76
CA LEU A 122 -3.35 1.53 16.27
C LEU A 122 -4.35 2.68 16.38
N VAL A 123 -5.61 2.40 16.75
CA VAL A 123 -6.63 3.41 17.05
C VAL A 123 -6.96 3.34 18.54
N PRO A 124 -6.56 4.35 19.34
CA PRO A 124 -6.96 4.41 20.74
C PRO A 124 -8.49 4.42 20.84
N LYS A 125 -9.06 3.61 21.74
CA LYS A 125 -10.49 3.72 22.08
C LYS A 125 -10.73 5.15 22.57
N GLN A 126 -11.61 5.89 21.89
CA GLN A 126 -12.11 7.15 22.44
C GLN A 126 -12.78 6.83 23.77
N LYS A 127 -12.30 7.50 24.84
CA LYS A 127 -12.92 7.47 26.16
C LYS A 127 -14.22 8.26 26.14
#